data_AF-A0A136WE57-F1
#
_entry.id   AF-A0A136WE57-F1
#
_cell.length_a   1.000
_cell.length_b   1.000
_cell.length_c   1.000
_cell.angle_alpha   90.00
_cell.angle_beta   90.00
_cell.angle_gamma   90.00
#
_symmetry.space_group_name_H-M   'P 1'
#
loop_
_entity.id
_entity.type
_entity.pdbx_description
1 polymer ?
#
loop_
_entity_poly.entity_id
_entity_poly.type
_entity_poly.pdbx_seq_one_letter_code
_entity_poly.pdbx_strand_id
1 'polypeptide(L)' 'MIRKSLKSAIGISIGVAIGKCILPRLIFTELYNDTYPPIWKQAILSLVVGYITAFLVVLFFNWIKSLSSK' A
#
# COMPACT_ATOMS: atom_id res chain seq x y z
N MET A 1 -14.31 -14.08 -1.05
CA MET A 1 -13.65 -12.95 -1.76
C MET A 1 -13.09 -11.89 -0.81
N ILE A 2 -13.89 -11.38 0.15
CA ILE A 2 -13.48 -10.30 1.06
C ILE A 2 -12.28 -10.69 1.94
N ARG A 3 -12.32 -11.83 2.64
CA ARG A 3 -11.24 -12.30 3.53
C ARG A 3 -9.90 -12.49 2.81
N LYS A 4 -9.92 -12.98 1.56
CA LYS A 4 -8.72 -13.14 0.72
C LYS A 4 -8.14 -11.78 0.31
N SER A 5 -9.02 -10.83 -0.03
CA SER A 5 -8.64 -9.47 -0.40
C SER A 5 -8.03 -8.71 0.78
N LEU A 6 -8.61 -8.84 1.98
CA LEU A 6 -8.07 -8.25 3.22
C LEU A 6 -6.66 -8.75 3.54
N LYS A 7 -6.42 -10.07 3.44
CA LYS A 7 -5.08 -10.65 3.67
C LYS A 7 -4.06 -10.21 2.63
N SER A 8 -4.46 -10.13 1.36
CA SER A 8 -3.57 -9.70 0.27
C SER A 8 -3.17 -8.23 0.42
N ALA A 9 -4.10 -7.37 0.85
CA ALA A 9 -3.86 -5.94 1.01
C ALA A 9 -2.80 -5.62 2.08
N ILE A 10 -2.66 -6.46 3.11
CA ILE A 10 -1.63 -6.29 4.15
C ILE A 10 -0.24 -6.33 3.51
N GLY A 11 0.09 -7.39 2.77
CA GLY A 11 1.40 -7.52 2.14
C GLY A 11 1.70 -6.40 1.15
N ILE A 12 0.71 -6.02 0.34
CA ILE A 12 0.85 -4.93 -0.63
C ILE A 12 1.08 -3.59 0.07
N SER A 13 0.33 -3.29 1.14
CA SER A 13 0.50 -2.04 1.90
C SER A 13 1.88 -1.90 2.53
N ILE A 14 2.45 -3.01 3.03
CA ILE A 14 3.80 -3.05 3.60
C ILE A 14 4.83 -2.78 2.50
N GLY A 15 4.69 -3.43 1.33
CA GLY A 15 5.55 -3.18 0.18
C GLY A 15 5.51 -1.72 -0.29
N VAL A 16 4.31 -1.11 -0.33
CA VAL A 16 4.13 0.31 -0.67
C VAL A 16 4.79 1.22 0.37
N ALA A 17 4.65 0.93 1.67
CA ALA A 17 5.29 1.71 2.72
C ALA A 17 6.82 1.64 2.63
N ILE A 18 7.38 0.45 2.38
CA ILE A 18 8.83 0.29 2.19
C ILE A 18 9.29 1.04 0.94
N GLY A 19 8.64 0.82 -0.20
CA GLY A 19 9.04 1.41 -1.48
C GLY A 19 8.87 2.93 -1.56
N LYS A 20 7.84 3.50 -0.92
CA LYS A 20 7.60 4.95 -0.91
C LYS A 20 8.26 5.70 0.23
N CYS A 21 8.45 5.07 1.39
CA CYS A 21 8.90 5.79 2.58
C CYS A 21 10.33 5.41 3.00
N ILE A 22 10.67 4.12 3.00
CA ILE A 22 11.95 3.64 3.54
C ILE A 22 13.04 3.71 2.46
N LEU A 23 12.76 3.17 1.27
CA LEU A 23 13.72 3.11 0.18
C LEU A 23 14.22 4.51 -0.27
N PRO A 24 13.34 5.50 -0.49
CA PRO A 24 13.79 6.83 -0.94
C PRO A 24 14.59 7.57 0.13
N ARG A 25 14.32 7.33 1.42
CA ARG A 25 15.09 7.92 2.53
C ARG A 25 16.47 7.29 2.72
N LEU A 26 16.67 6.07 2.25
CA LEU A 26 17.99 5.43 2.25
C LEU A 26 18.84 5.89 1.06
N ILE A 27 18.21 6.18 -0.08
CA ILE A 27 18.90 6.56 -1.32
C ILE A 27 19.13 8.08 -1.40
N PHE A 28 18.15 8.89 -0.98
CA PHE A 28 18.17 10.35 -1.07
C PHE A 28 17.93 10.99 0.30
N THR A 29 18.78 10.63 1.27
CA THR A 29 18.59 10.91 2.69
C THR A 29 18.34 12.38 3.02
N GLU A 30 19.16 13.30 2.50
CA GLU A 30 19.03 14.74 2.78
C GLU A 30 17.77 15.33 2.15
N LEU A 31 17.58 15.13 0.85
CA LEU A 31 16.44 15.67 0.11
C LEU A 31 15.09 15.19 0.68
N TYR A 32 15.00 13.92 1.05
CA TYR A 32 13.74 13.33 1.50
C TYR A 32 13.42 13.69 2.96
N ASN A 33 14.43 13.83 3.83
CA ASN A 33 14.21 14.25 5.21
C ASN A 33 13.84 15.73 5.34
N ASP A 34 14.33 16.59 4.44
CA ASP A 34 13.98 18.02 4.43
C ASP A 34 12.63 18.30 3.74
N THR A 35 12.24 17.48 2.75
CA THR A 35 11.02 17.74 1.96
C THR A 35 9.77 17.06 2.56
N TYR A 36 9.91 15.90 3.22
CA TYR A 36 8.78 15.10 3.67
C TYR A 36 8.57 15.12 5.19
N PRO A 37 7.31 14.97 5.65
CA PRO A 37 7.00 14.89 7.07
C PRO A 37 7.74 13.70 7.74
N PRO A 38 7.84 13.66 9.08
CA PRO A 38 8.54 12.60 9.80
C PRO A 38 8.20 11.18 9.31
N ILE A 39 9.20 10.28 9.31
CA ILE A 39 9.10 8.87 8.84
C ILE A 39 7.79 8.23 9.29
N TRP A 40 7.47 8.32 10.58
CA TRP A 40 6.30 7.68 11.17
C TRP A 40 4.99 8.17 10.55
N LYS A 41 4.85 9.49 10.31
CA LYS A 41 3.63 10.05 9.70
C LYS A 41 3.47 9.56 8.26
N GLN A 42 4.55 9.57 7.49
CA GLN A 42 4.53 9.15 6.10
C GLN A 42 4.32 7.63 5.96
N ALA A 43 4.91 6.83 6.86
CA ALA A 43 4.73 5.38 6.90
C ALA A 43 3.30 5.00 7.28
N ILE A 44 2.72 5.60 8.31
CA ILE A 44 1.32 5.36 8.70
C ILE A 44 0.38 5.75 7.56
N LEU A 45 0.57 6.93 6.95
CA LEU A 45 -0.25 7.36 5.83
C LEU A 45 -0.13 6.40 4.64
N SER A 46 1.09 5.94 4.33
CA SER A 46 1.34 5.00 3.24
C SER A 46 0.73 3.62 3.50
N LEU A 47 0.75 3.15 4.76
CA LEU A 47 0.10 1.90 5.16
C LEU A 47 -1.42 2.00 5.02
N VAL A 48 -2.04 3.07 5.53
CA VAL A 48 -3.50 3.24 5.49
C VAL A 48 -3.99 3.39 4.05
N VAL A 49 -3.41 4.33 3.29
CA VAL A 49 -3.82 4.57 1.91
C VAL A 49 -3.49 3.37 1.03
N GLY A 50 -2.28 2.82 1.16
CA GLY A 50 -1.85 1.64 0.42
C GLY A 50 -2.74 0.41 0.69
N TYR A 51 -3.15 0.22 1.94
CA TYR A 51 -4.06 -0.86 2.32
C TYR A 51 -5.44 -0.70 1.70
N ILE A 52 -6.04 0.49 1.82
CA ILE A 52 -7.38 0.76 1.27
C ILE A 52 -7.36 0.58 -0.25
N THR A 53 -6.39 1.18 -0.95
CA THR A 53 -6.28 1.07 -2.41
C THR A 53 -6.05 -0.39 -2.83
N ALA A 54 -5.12 -1.11 -2.19
CA ALA A 54 -4.85 -2.51 -2.51
C ALA A 54 -6.07 -3.41 -2.25
N PHE A 55 -6.78 -3.18 -1.15
CA PHE A 55 -8.01 -3.92 -0.83
C PHE A 55 -9.07 -3.70 -1.90
N LEU A 56 -9.33 -2.45 -2.30
CA LEU A 56 -10.32 -2.12 -3.33
C LEU A 56 -9.98 -2.75 -4.68
N VAL A 57 -8.72 -2.66 -5.11
CA VAL A 57 -8.26 -3.26 -6.38
C VAL A 57 -8.45 -4.77 -6.36
N VAL A 58 -7.97 -5.46 -5.32
CA VAL A 58 -8.08 -6.92 -5.20
C VAL A 58 -9.54 -7.36 -5.07
N LEU A 59 -10.37 -6.59 -4.37
CA LEU A 59 -11.80 -6.85 -4.27
C LEU A 59 -12.48 -6.73 -5.63
N PHE A 60 -12.19 -5.67 -6.38
CA PHE A 60 -12.74 -5.42 -7.72
C PHE A 60 -12.35 -6.52 -8.71
N PHE A 61 -11.08 -6.92 -8.76
CA PHE A 61 -10.64 -8.04 -9.60
C PHE A 61 -11.31 -9.35 -9.23
N ASN A 62 -11.41 -9.67 -7.93
CA ASN A 62 -12.11 -10.86 -7.48
C ASN A 62 -13.60 -10.82 -7.84
N TRP A 63 -14.22 -9.65 -7.85
CA TRP A 63 -15.63 -9.47 -8.21
C TRP A 63 -15.87 -9.67 -9.70
N ILE A 64 -15.06 -9.06 -10.56
CA ILE A 64 -15.11 -9.31 -12.01
C ILE A 64 -14.92 -10.80 -12.32
N LYS A 65 -13.93 -11.43 -11.68
CA LYS A 65 -13.68 -12.87 -11.87
C LYS A 65 -14.87 -13.73 -11.45
N SER A 66 -15.58 -13.35 -10.38
CA SER A 66 -16.80 -14.03 -9.96
C SER A 66 -17.96 -13.84 -10.92
N LEU A 67 -18.00 -12.71 -11.64
CA LEU A 67 -19.05 -12.41 -12.62
C LEU A 67 -18.82 -13.13 -13.94
N SER A 68 -17.57 -13.24 -14.39
CA SER A 68 -17.16 -13.92 -15.63
C SER A 68 -17.18 -15.45 -15.54
N SER A 69 -17.33 -16.02 -14.35
CA SER A 69 -17.36 -17.47 -14.12
C SER A 69 -18.79 -18.03 -13.98
N LYS A 70 -19.81 -17.22 -14.23
CA LYS A 70 -21.22 -17.62 -14.38
C LYS A 70 -21.58 -17.66 -15.85
#